data_AF-A0AAP0CSL7-F1
#
_entry.id   AF-A0AAP0CSL7-F1
#
_cell.length_a   1.000
_cell.length_b   1.000
_cell.length_c   1.000
_cell.angle_alpha   90.00
_cell.angle_beta   90.00
_cell.angle_gamma   90.00
#
_symmetry.space_group_name_H-M   'P 1'
#
loop_
_entity.id
_entity.type
_entity.pdbx_description
1 polymer ?
#
loop_
_entity_poly.entity_id
_entity_poly.type
_entity_poly.pdbx_seq_one_letter_code
_entity_poly.pdbx_strand_id
1 'polypeptide(L)'
;MADENLTTATTAAAAPSPPELPSEPPTFSHPPPPQNQETPHSPPPASETEDKTPHSPPPPATTTTTLGDVIEHPEKPTTTKTPESFASFKEESNQIKDLSPPQQKSLQDFKTLIQEAITNKDSTFLQNPEEPISEISIWGIPILKDDRTDVVLLKFLRARDFKVKDSFTMLKDTLQWRKTFGIDSLVEEDFGDDLEKVVFNHGFDKEGHPICYNVYGEFQNKDLYQKTFSDDEKRLKFLRWRIQFLERSIRKLDFRSGGVNTIFQINDLKNAPGPGKRELRLATGQALQLLQDNYPEFVAKQVFINAPWWYLAFYTMISPFMTQRTKSKFVFASTARTPETLFKYVSPEHVPIQYGGLSVDYCDCNPEFTIDDPASVVTVKPATKQTVEIIVNEKCLFVWELRVVGWDVSYSAEYVPNNESHYTVIIQKAKKMTQTDEPVISHSFKIVELGKILLTIDNPTSKKKTLIYRFKVNPLSE
;
A
#
# COMPACT_ATOMS: atom_id res chain seq x y z
N MET A 1 53.88 -0.01 35.42
CA MET A 1 55.02 -0.74 36.03
C MET A 1 55.02 -2.13 35.41
N ALA A 2 55.93 -2.53 34.53
CA ALA A 2 57.00 -1.82 33.82
C ALA A 2 57.19 -2.59 32.47
N ASP A 3 57.47 -1.96 31.32
CA ASP A 3 58.82 -1.68 30.78
C ASP A 3 59.72 -2.95 30.66
N GLU A 4 60.39 -3.29 29.55
CA GLU A 4 60.52 -2.67 28.22
C GLU A 4 61.32 -3.59 27.22
N ASN A 5 61.48 -3.14 25.96
CA ASN A 5 62.53 -3.46 24.96
C ASN A 5 62.49 -4.82 24.19
N LEU A 6 62.38 -4.83 22.84
CA LEU A 6 63.30 -4.42 21.71
C LEU A 6 64.35 -5.51 21.38
N THR A 7 64.57 -5.98 20.13
CA THR A 7 64.97 -5.28 18.88
C THR A 7 64.75 -6.19 17.63
N THR A 8 65.03 -5.90 16.33
CA THR A 8 64.89 -4.73 15.40
C THR A 8 65.09 -5.20 13.93
N ALA A 9 64.15 -4.95 13.00
CA ALA A 9 64.36 -4.86 11.53
C ALA A 9 63.08 -4.29 10.87
N THR A 10 62.96 -3.03 10.40
CA THR A 10 63.71 -2.33 9.31
C THR A 10 63.42 -2.99 7.95
N THR A 11 62.76 -2.37 6.95
CA THR A 11 62.94 -0.99 6.44
C THR A 11 61.68 -0.41 5.76
N ALA A 12 61.56 0.93 5.76
CA ALA A 12 60.61 1.78 4.98
C ALA A 12 61.09 1.97 3.51
N ALA A 13 60.45 2.67 2.56
CA ALA A 13 59.07 3.16 2.28
C ALA A 13 59.11 3.85 0.88
N ALA A 14 57.96 4.15 0.21
CA ALA A 14 57.70 5.36 -0.60
C ALA A 14 56.46 5.27 -1.53
N ALA A 15 55.87 6.42 -1.83
CA ALA A 15 54.82 6.71 -2.83
C ALA A 15 54.94 8.22 -3.22
N PRO A 16 54.13 8.84 -4.12
CA PRO A 16 53.41 8.38 -5.33
C PRO A 16 53.64 9.33 -6.56
N SER A 17 52.85 9.18 -7.65
CA SER A 17 52.32 10.20 -8.63
C SER A 17 52.44 9.77 -10.12
N PRO A 18 51.72 10.38 -11.12
CA PRO A 18 50.30 10.14 -11.41
C PRO A 18 50.05 9.76 -12.92
N PRO A 19 48.98 10.13 -13.68
CA PRO A 19 48.21 9.17 -14.48
C PRO A 19 48.34 9.26 -16.02
N GLU A 20 47.86 8.25 -16.75
CA GLU A 20 47.66 8.31 -18.21
C GLU A 20 46.35 7.61 -18.66
N LEU A 21 45.84 7.97 -19.85
CA LEU A 21 44.47 7.73 -20.37
C LEU A 21 44.42 6.57 -21.43
N PRO A 22 43.23 6.15 -21.95
CA PRO A 22 42.99 4.74 -22.27
C PRO A 22 43.26 4.31 -23.71
N SER A 23 43.34 2.99 -23.92
CA SER A 23 43.37 2.31 -25.22
C SER A 23 42.02 1.70 -25.63
N GLU A 24 41.82 1.56 -26.95
CA GLU A 24 40.54 1.23 -27.62
C GLU A 24 40.07 -0.24 -27.49
N PRO A 25 38.76 -0.52 -27.71
CA PRO A 25 38.20 -1.87 -27.73
C PRO A 25 38.31 -2.58 -29.09
N PRO A 26 38.29 -3.94 -29.13
CA PRO A 26 38.34 -4.70 -30.38
C PRO A 26 37.00 -4.72 -31.14
N THR A 27 37.11 -4.76 -32.47
CA THR A 27 36.01 -4.81 -33.43
C THR A 27 35.39 -6.21 -33.59
N PHE A 28 34.06 -6.28 -33.68
CA PHE A 28 33.32 -7.45 -34.19
C PHE A 28 32.38 -7.04 -35.32
N SER A 29 32.36 -7.85 -36.37
CA SER A 29 31.67 -7.58 -37.65
C SER A 29 30.21 -8.05 -37.66
N HIS A 30 29.33 -7.25 -38.27
CA HIS A 30 27.93 -7.59 -38.50
C HIS A 30 27.75 -8.57 -39.68
N PRO A 31 26.88 -9.58 -39.58
CA PRO A 31 26.24 -10.22 -40.73
C PRO A 31 24.96 -9.46 -41.18
N PRO A 32 24.57 -9.54 -42.47
CA PRO A 32 23.47 -8.76 -43.05
C PRO A 32 22.06 -9.35 -42.81
N PRO A 33 20.98 -8.56 -42.98
CA PRO A 33 19.60 -9.01 -42.77
C PRO A 33 19.02 -9.74 -44.01
N PRO A 34 18.13 -10.73 -43.84
CA PRO A 34 17.38 -11.35 -44.93
C PRO A 34 16.20 -10.47 -45.41
N GLN A 35 15.85 -10.62 -46.69
CA GLN A 35 14.86 -9.80 -47.40
C GLN A 35 13.40 -10.28 -47.20
N ASN A 36 12.45 -9.34 -47.35
CA ASN A 36 11.04 -9.65 -47.58
C ASN A 36 10.85 -10.47 -48.88
N GLN A 37 9.94 -11.43 -48.84
CA GLN A 37 9.19 -11.88 -50.03
C GLN A 37 7.71 -11.92 -49.69
N GLU A 38 6.89 -11.28 -50.53
CA GLU A 38 5.44 -11.42 -50.53
C GLU A 38 5.05 -12.63 -51.39
N THR A 39 4.06 -13.42 -50.98
CA THR A 39 2.88 -13.79 -51.81
C THR A 39 1.86 -14.60 -51.00
N PRO A 40 0.56 -14.58 -51.36
CA PRO A 40 -0.53 -15.08 -50.51
C PRO A 40 -1.13 -16.42 -50.96
N HIS A 41 -1.56 -17.25 -50.01
CA HIS A 41 -2.43 -18.42 -50.28
C HIS A 41 -3.46 -18.68 -49.17
N SER A 42 -4.75 -18.49 -49.49
CA SER A 42 -5.89 -19.24 -48.91
C SER A 42 -5.97 -20.61 -49.59
N PRO A 43 -6.51 -21.70 -49.00
CA PRO A 43 -7.97 -21.87 -48.72
C PRO A 43 -8.24 -22.86 -47.52
N PRO A 44 -9.34 -23.65 -47.45
CA PRO A 44 -10.78 -23.41 -47.68
C PRO A 44 -11.63 -23.59 -46.38
N PRO A 45 -12.96 -23.36 -46.40
CA PRO A 45 -13.85 -23.72 -45.28
C PRO A 45 -14.31 -25.19 -45.35
N ALA A 46 -14.60 -25.78 -44.19
CA ALA A 46 -15.33 -27.05 -44.06
C ALA A 46 -16.45 -26.94 -43.02
N SER A 47 -17.59 -27.51 -43.34
CA SER A 47 -18.86 -27.46 -42.59
C SER A 47 -19.36 -28.88 -42.32
N GLU A 48 -19.91 -29.14 -41.13
CA GLU A 48 -20.91 -30.17 -40.79
C GLU A 48 -21.31 -29.93 -39.30
N THR A 49 -22.57 -29.60 -38.95
CA THR A 49 -23.65 -30.51 -38.46
C THR A 49 -23.19 -31.50 -37.39
N GLU A 50 -23.87 -31.78 -36.29
CA GLU A 50 -25.13 -31.44 -35.63
C GLU A 50 -25.02 -32.14 -34.26
N ASP A 51 -25.53 -31.57 -33.16
CA ASP A 51 -26.50 -32.28 -32.31
C ASP A 51 -27.19 -31.29 -31.35
N LYS A 52 -28.42 -31.61 -30.94
CA LYS A 52 -29.20 -30.88 -29.93
C LYS A 52 -29.68 -31.84 -28.85
N THR A 53 -29.18 -31.67 -27.62
CA THR A 53 -29.93 -32.07 -26.42
C THR A 53 -29.79 -31.02 -25.31
N PRO A 54 -30.84 -30.79 -24.49
CA PRO A 54 -30.94 -29.59 -23.67
C PRO A 54 -30.29 -29.77 -22.29
N HIS A 55 -29.12 -29.16 -22.08
CA HIS A 55 -28.60 -28.93 -20.74
C HIS A 55 -29.00 -27.55 -20.23
N SER A 56 -29.47 -27.49 -18.98
CA SER A 56 -29.86 -26.27 -18.28
C SER A 56 -28.70 -25.27 -18.22
N PRO A 57 -28.96 -23.96 -18.39
CA PRO A 57 -27.89 -22.97 -18.39
C PRO A 57 -27.23 -22.90 -17.00
N PRO A 58 -25.89 -22.91 -16.91
CA PRO A 58 -25.21 -22.58 -15.66
C PRO A 58 -25.48 -21.11 -15.28
N PRO A 59 -25.48 -20.77 -13.98
CA PRO A 59 -25.51 -19.37 -13.55
C PRO A 59 -24.30 -18.61 -14.11
N PRO A 60 -24.37 -17.29 -14.26
CA PRO A 60 -23.35 -16.51 -14.98
C PRO A 60 -22.00 -16.55 -14.27
N ALA A 61 -21.16 -17.50 -14.68
CA ALA A 61 -19.74 -17.49 -14.40
C ALA A 61 -19.15 -16.21 -14.99
N THR A 62 -18.50 -15.40 -14.16
CA THR A 62 -17.71 -14.27 -14.65
C THR A 62 -16.54 -14.88 -15.41
N THR A 63 -16.54 -14.77 -16.74
CA THR A 63 -15.47 -15.30 -17.59
C THR A 63 -14.14 -14.71 -17.14
N THR A 64 -13.35 -15.51 -16.45
CA THR A 64 -12.06 -15.09 -15.92
C THR A 64 -11.05 -15.16 -17.06
N THR A 65 -11.00 -14.11 -17.88
CA THR A 65 -9.87 -13.89 -18.78
C THR A 65 -8.62 -13.77 -17.91
N THR A 66 -7.73 -14.76 -18.01
CA THR A 66 -6.57 -14.81 -17.12
C THR A 66 -5.60 -13.69 -17.49
N LEU A 67 -4.70 -13.34 -16.56
CA LEU A 67 -3.63 -12.36 -16.81
C LEU A 67 -2.66 -12.74 -17.95
N GLY A 68 -2.85 -13.90 -18.62
CA GLY A 68 -2.00 -14.38 -19.70
C GLY A 68 -2.47 -13.97 -21.10
N ASP A 69 -3.77 -13.95 -21.35
CA ASP A 69 -4.31 -14.10 -22.71
C ASP A 69 -4.35 -12.79 -23.51
N VAL A 70 -4.11 -11.64 -22.87
CA VAL A 70 -4.27 -10.30 -23.48
C VAL A 70 -2.93 -9.63 -23.85
N ILE A 71 -1.79 -10.28 -23.60
CA ILE A 71 -0.44 -9.65 -23.72
C ILE A 71 0.27 -9.97 -25.05
N GLU A 72 -0.25 -10.89 -25.88
CA GLU A 72 0.45 -11.32 -27.10
C GLU A 72 0.57 -10.27 -28.21
N HIS A 73 -0.28 -9.23 -28.26
CA HIS A 73 -0.24 -8.19 -29.30
C HIS A 73 -0.35 -6.75 -28.73
N PRO A 74 0.77 -6.03 -28.54
CA PRO A 74 0.76 -4.61 -28.17
C PRO A 74 0.79 -3.69 -29.40
N GLU A 75 -0.29 -2.96 -29.65
CA GLU A 75 -0.28 -1.82 -30.59
C GLU A 75 0.34 -0.55 -29.96
N LYS A 76 0.76 0.39 -30.83
CA LYS A 76 1.58 1.57 -30.45
C LYS A 76 0.80 2.61 -29.61
N PRO A 77 1.49 3.35 -28.71
CA PRO A 77 0.83 4.21 -27.73
C PRO A 77 0.33 5.53 -28.32
N THR A 78 -0.92 5.87 -28.03
CA THR A 78 -1.43 7.25 -28.11
C THR A 78 -1.33 7.92 -26.73
N THR A 79 -1.12 9.23 -26.67
CA THR A 79 -0.90 10.00 -25.44
C THR A 79 -2.14 10.06 -24.52
N THR A 80 -2.28 9.09 -23.63
CA THR A 80 -3.40 9.02 -22.67
C THR A 80 -3.10 9.81 -21.39
N LYS A 81 -4.00 10.74 -21.04
CA LYS A 81 -3.98 11.45 -19.76
C LYS A 81 -4.27 10.48 -18.61
N THR A 82 -3.77 10.76 -17.41
CA THR A 82 -4.12 10.01 -16.19
C THR A 82 -5.64 9.96 -16.03
N PRO A 83 -6.26 8.80 -15.81
CA PRO A 83 -7.69 8.71 -15.53
C PRO A 83 -8.01 9.48 -14.24
N GLU A 84 -8.75 10.58 -14.36
CA GLU A 84 -9.37 11.22 -13.20
C GLU A 84 -10.51 10.32 -12.70
N SER A 85 -10.78 10.38 -11.39
CA SER A 85 -11.69 9.45 -10.73
C SER A 85 -13.08 9.46 -11.36
N PHE A 86 -13.54 8.28 -11.83
CA PHE A 86 -14.93 8.09 -12.23
C PHE A 86 -15.88 8.41 -11.07
N ALA A 87 -17.10 8.82 -11.43
CA ALA A 87 -18.06 9.46 -10.53
C ALA A 87 -18.30 8.72 -9.20
N SER A 88 -18.53 9.52 -8.15
CA SER A 88 -18.83 9.15 -6.77
C SER A 88 -19.66 7.86 -6.60
N PHE A 89 -19.00 6.71 -6.53
CA PHE A 89 -19.55 5.54 -5.83
C PHE A 89 -19.51 5.87 -4.33
N LYS A 90 -20.69 5.99 -3.71
CA LYS A 90 -20.79 6.22 -2.27
C LYS A 90 -20.48 4.90 -1.57
N GLU A 91 -19.41 4.88 -0.77
CA GLU A 91 -19.05 3.72 0.04
C GLU A 91 -20.20 3.38 1.01
N GLU A 92 -20.54 2.09 1.11
CA GLU A 92 -21.69 1.62 1.89
C GLU A 92 -21.39 1.72 3.38
N SER A 93 -22.26 2.40 4.12
CA SER A 93 -22.08 2.60 5.57
C SER A 93 -21.93 1.27 6.31
N ASN A 94 -21.00 1.22 7.26
CA ASN A 94 -20.78 0.08 8.14
C ASN A 94 -21.72 0.08 9.38
N GLN A 95 -22.67 1.02 9.45
CA GLN A 95 -23.72 1.02 10.48
C GLN A 95 -24.94 0.22 9.99
N ILE A 96 -25.40 -0.74 10.79
CA ILE A 96 -26.51 -1.64 10.44
C ILE A 96 -27.83 -0.85 10.25
N LYS A 97 -28.01 0.24 11.01
CA LYS A 97 -29.18 1.13 10.91
C LYS A 97 -29.29 1.87 9.56
N ASP A 98 -28.18 1.98 8.81
CA ASP A 98 -28.13 2.68 7.52
C ASP A 98 -28.50 1.74 6.34
N LEU A 99 -28.74 0.45 6.60
CA LEU A 99 -29.23 -0.51 5.61
C LEU A 99 -30.67 -0.19 5.19
N SER A 100 -30.94 -0.26 3.88
CA SER A 100 -32.32 -0.16 3.37
C SER A 100 -33.18 -1.37 3.79
N PRO A 101 -34.53 -1.26 3.84
CA PRO A 101 -35.40 -2.37 4.25
C PRO A 101 -35.17 -3.68 3.48
N PRO A 102 -34.92 -3.70 2.15
CA PRO A 102 -34.55 -4.94 1.45
C PRO A 102 -33.23 -5.54 1.93
N GLN A 103 -32.22 -4.72 2.22
CA GLN A 103 -30.91 -5.19 2.73
C GLN A 103 -31.02 -5.74 4.15
N GLN A 104 -31.81 -5.08 5.02
CA GLN A 104 -32.13 -5.60 6.35
C GLN A 104 -32.83 -6.97 6.25
N LYS A 105 -33.80 -7.11 5.33
CA LYS A 105 -34.44 -8.40 5.08
C LYS A 105 -33.43 -9.46 4.62
N SER A 106 -32.59 -9.17 3.62
CA SER A 106 -31.55 -10.12 3.18
C SER A 106 -30.61 -10.54 4.32
N LEU A 107 -30.29 -9.66 5.27
CA LEU A 107 -29.50 -10.01 6.44
C LEU A 107 -30.23 -10.97 7.41
N GLN A 108 -31.52 -10.76 7.65
CA GLN A 108 -32.33 -11.68 8.49
C GLN A 108 -32.58 -13.02 7.81
N ASP A 109 -32.90 -13.02 6.51
CA ASP A 109 -33.06 -14.23 5.70
C ASP A 109 -31.74 -15.03 5.69
N PHE A 110 -30.58 -14.36 5.61
CA PHE A 110 -29.26 -14.99 5.65
C PHE A 110 -28.92 -15.57 7.03
N LYS A 111 -29.18 -14.83 8.11
CA LYS A 111 -29.06 -15.34 9.50
C LYS A 111 -29.91 -16.59 9.71
N THR A 112 -31.15 -16.57 9.23
CA THR A 112 -32.09 -17.71 9.34
C THR A 112 -31.54 -18.93 8.62
N LEU A 113 -31.07 -18.78 7.38
CA LEU A 113 -30.49 -19.87 6.58
C LEU A 113 -29.24 -20.48 7.24
N ILE A 114 -28.39 -19.67 7.87
CA ILE A 114 -27.24 -20.16 8.66
C ILE A 114 -27.71 -20.92 9.90
N GLN A 115 -28.69 -20.39 10.63
CA GLN A 115 -29.24 -21.05 11.83
C GLN A 115 -29.90 -22.39 11.48
N GLU A 116 -30.62 -22.48 10.36
CA GLU A 116 -31.20 -23.72 9.85
C GLU A 116 -30.11 -24.75 9.51
N ALA A 117 -29.05 -24.35 8.78
CA ALA A 117 -27.95 -25.24 8.41
C ALA A 117 -27.21 -25.81 9.65
N ILE A 118 -26.97 -24.95 10.65
CA ILE A 118 -26.39 -25.33 11.94
C ILE A 118 -27.30 -26.31 12.68
N THR A 119 -28.61 -26.01 12.76
CA THR A 119 -29.60 -26.82 13.51
C THR A 119 -29.81 -28.20 12.88
N ASN A 120 -29.84 -28.26 11.55
CA ASN A 120 -30.03 -29.49 10.79
C ASN A 120 -28.77 -30.39 10.74
N LYS A 121 -27.67 -29.98 11.41
CA LYS A 121 -26.36 -30.64 11.33
C LYS A 121 -25.92 -30.92 9.89
N ASP A 122 -26.07 -29.93 8.99
CA ASP A 122 -25.57 -30.08 7.62
C ASP A 122 -24.06 -30.39 7.67
N SER A 123 -23.69 -31.59 7.25
CA SER A 123 -22.30 -32.09 7.30
C SER A 123 -21.35 -31.31 6.38
N THR A 124 -21.88 -30.44 5.52
CA THR A 124 -21.10 -29.47 4.73
C THR A 124 -20.88 -28.13 5.45
N PHE A 125 -21.60 -27.88 6.56
CA PHE A 125 -21.37 -26.78 7.51
C PHE A 125 -20.57 -27.22 8.73
N LEU A 126 -20.77 -28.46 9.19
CA LEU A 126 -20.11 -29.04 10.36
C LEU A 126 -19.29 -30.27 9.95
N GLN A 127 -17.96 -30.13 9.93
CA GLN A 127 -17.06 -31.25 9.63
C GLN A 127 -16.97 -32.32 10.72
N ASN A 128 -17.62 -32.14 11.88
CA ASN A 128 -17.65 -33.16 12.93
C ASN A 128 -19.02 -33.13 13.65
N PRO A 129 -19.88 -34.14 13.53
CA PRO A 129 -21.23 -34.13 14.13
C PRO A 129 -21.24 -34.33 15.66
N GLU A 130 -20.07 -34.63 16.24
CA GLU A 130 -19.82 -34.87 17.67
C GLU A 130 -19.28 -33.64 18.43
N GLU A 131 -18.70 -32.66 17.74
CA GLU A 131 -18.28 -31.41 18.40
C GLU A 131 -19.52 -30.54 18.70
N PRO A 132 -19.63 -29.96 19.91
CA PRO A 132 -20.75 -29.10 20.24
C PRO A 132 -20.77 -27.88 19.32
N ILE A 133 -21.96 -27.60 18.78
CA ILE A 133 -22.31 -26.52 17.82
C ILE A 133 -21.86 -25.11 18.26
N SER A 134 -21.38 -24.95 19.48
CA SER A 134 -21.12 -23.68 20.13
C SER A 134 -20.06 -22.79 19.49
N GLU A 135 -19.15 -23.24 18.62
CA GLU A 135 -17.96 -22.44 18.27
C GLU A 135 -17.59 -22.35 16.76
N ILE A 136 -18.57 -22.26 15.86
CA ILE A 136 -18.27 -21.74 14.52
C ILE A 136 -17.84 -20.27 14.64
N SER A 137 -16.59 -19.97 14.25
CA SER A 137 -16.08 -18.61 14.19
C SER A 137 -15.35 -18.34 12.88
N ILE A 138 -15.30 -17.06 12.49
CA ILE A 138 -14.51 -16.60 11.35
C ILE A 138 -13.79 -15.30 11.76
N TRP A 139 -12.50 -15.20 11.49
CA TRP A 139 -11.66 -14.06 11.89
C TRP A 139 -11.69 -13.71 13.40
N GLY A 140 -11.97 -14.70 14.27
CA GLY A 140 -12.12 -14.49 15.71
C GLY A 140 -13.52 -14.00 16.15
N ILE A 141 -14.48 -13.92 15.23
CA ILE A 141 -15.87 -13.56 15.51
C ILE A 141 -16.74 -14.83 15.53
N PRO A 142 -17.36 -15.20 16.66
CA PRO A 142 -18.29 -16.32 16.72
C PRO A 142 -19.58 -16.00 15.94
N ILE A 143 -19.95 -16.87 15.01
CA ILE A 143 -21.12 -16.70 14.15
C ILE A 143 -22.41 -16.84 14.97
N LEU A 144 -23.33 -15.89 14.79
CA LEU A 144 -24.66 -15.79 15.42
C LEU A 144 -24.67 -15.59 16.95
N LYS A 145 -23.52 -15.37 17.62
CA LYS A 145 -23.50 -15.10 19.08
C LYS A 145 -23.71 -13.64 19.46
N ASP A 146 -23.19 -12.71 18.67
CA ASP A 146 -23.23 -11.27 18.94
C ASP A 146 -23.25 -10.42 17.67
N ASP A 147 -23.56 -9.13 17.82
CA ASP A 147 -23.78 -8.15 16.74
C ASP A 147 -22.60 -7.98 15.78
N ARG A 148 -21.37 -8.42 16.14
CA ARG A 148 -20.23 -8.42 15.20
C ARG A 148 -20.44 -9.39 14.04
N THR A 149 -21.28 -10.41 14.25
CA THR A 149 -21.75 -11.33 13.20
C THR A 149 -22.33 -10.56 12.02
N ASP A 150 -23.13 -9.52 12.28
CA ASP A 150 -23.85 -8.79 11.23
C ASP A 150 -22.88 -8.08 10.29
N VAL A 151 -21.80 -7.50 10.83
CA VAL A 151 -20.74 -6.87 10.03
C VAL A 151 -19.99 -7.91 9.20
N VAL A 152 -19.73 -9.11 9.74
CA VAL A 152 -19.17 -10.24 9.00
C VAL A 152 -20.08 -10.68 7.87
N LEU A 153 -21.36 -10.96 8.14
CA LEU A 153 -22.33 -11.43 7.14
C LEU A 153 -22.60 -10.39 6.05
N LEU A 154 -22.58 -9.10 6.39
CA LEU A 154 -22.69 -8.01 5.42
C LEU A 154 -21.55 -8.02 4.40
N LYS A 155 -20.33 -8.46 4.73
CA LYS A 155 -19.26 -8.60 3.73
C LYS A 155 -19.61 -9.61 2.64
N PHE A 156 -20.12 -10.78 3.03
CA PHE A 156 -20.58 -11.82 2.09
C PHE A 156 -21.78 -11.36 1.25
N LEU A 157 -22.78 -10.73 1.89
CA LEU A 157 -23.92 -10.14 1.18
C LEU A 157 -23.50 -9.09 0.15
N ARG A 158 -22.64 -8.14 0.53
CA ARG A 158 -22.12 -7.10 -0.37
C ARG A 158 -21.31 -7.68 -1.53
N ALA A 159 -20.53 -8.73 -1.30
CA ALA A 159 -19.76 -9.43 -2.32
C ALA A 159 -20.61 -10.28 -3.29
N ARG A 160 -21.92 -10.44 -3.02
CA ARG A 160 -22.88 -11.18 -3.86
C ARG A 160 -24.17 -10.38 -4.11
N ASP A 161 -24.09 -9.03 -4.08
CA ASP A 161 -25.20 -8.11 -4.36
C ASP A 161 -26.49 -8.42 -3.56
N PHE A 162 -26.33 -8.75 -2.28
CA PHE A 162 -27.39 -9.15 -1.33
C PHE A 162 -28.21 -10.39 -1.73
N LYS A 163 -27.71 -11.22 -2.66
CA LYS A 163 -28.27 -12.53 -2.99
C LYS A 163 -27.97 -13.54 -1.88
N VAL A 164 -28.95 -13.80 -1.03
CA VAL A 164 -28.80 -14.61 0.20
C VAL A 164 -28.21 -16.00 -0.08
N LYS A 165 -28.72 -16.72 -1.09
CA LYS A 165 -28.24 -18.08 -1.42
C LYS A 165 -26.78 -18.08 -1.88
N ASP A 166 -26.39 -17.18 -2.77
CA ASP A 166 -25.03 -17.06 -3.28
C ASP A 166 -24.05 -16.64 -2.16
N SER A 167 -24.51 -15.80 -1.24
CA SER A 167 -23.76 -15.37 -0.04
C SER A 167 -23.52 -16.52 0.93
N PHE A 168 -24.54 -17.38 1.11
CA PHE A 168 -24.46 -18.58 1.94
C PHE A 168 -23.53 -19.64 1.36
N THR A 169 -23.58 -19.87 0.05
CA THR A 169 -22.59 -20.72 -0.64
C THR A 169 -21.18 -20.18 -0.43
N MET A 170 -20.94 -18.88 -0.66
CA MET A 170 -19.62 -18.27 -0.45
C MET A 170 -19.12 -18.40 0.99
N LEU A 171 -19.98 -18.18 1.99
CA LEU A 171 -19.63 -18.35 3.40
C LEU A 171 -19.25 -19.80 3.72
N LYS A 172 -20.04 -20.77 3.25
CA LYS A 172 -19.78 -22.20 3.44
C LYS A 172 -18.46 -22.62 2.81
N ASP A 173 -18.23 -22.23 1.57
CA ASP A 173 -17.01 -22.56 0.83
C ASP A 173 -15.79 -21.91 1.48
N THR A 174 -15.93 -20.69 2.01
CA THR A 174 -14.89 -20.01 2.81
C THR A 174 -14.59 -20.78 4.09
N LEU A 175 -15.61 -21.19 4.87
CA LEU A 175 -15.41 -21.96 6.12
C LEU A 175 -14.72 -23.30 5.84
N GLN A 176 -15.13 -23.99 4.78
CA GLN A 176 -14.49 -25.23 4.32
C GLN A 176 -13.03 -25.01 3.93
N TRP A 177 -12.75 -23.98 3.14
CA TRP A 177 -11.38 -23.60 2.74
C TRP A 177 -10.51 -23.24 3.94
N ARG A 178 -11.03 -22.47 4.91
CA ARG A 178 -10.26 -22.09 6.12
C ARG A 178 -9.77 -23.32 6.88
N LYS A 179 -10.60 -24.36 6.97
CA LYS A 179 -10.22 -25.60 7.64
C LYS A 179 -9.26 -26.46 6.81
N THR A 180 -9.45 -26.60 5.50
CA THR A 180 -8.51 -27.36 4.65
C THR A 180 -7.15 -26.67 4.48
N PHE A 181 -7.10 -25.34 4.53
CA PHE A 181 -5.88 -24.55 4.51
C PHE A 181 -5.18 -24.48 5.89
N GLY A 182 -5.87 -24.88 6.97
CA GLY A 182 -5.35 -24.85 8.33
C GLY A 182 -5.13 -23.43 8.86
N ILE A 183 -6.11 -22.54 8.68
CA ILE A 183 -5.95 -21.11 9.01
C ILE A 183 -5.67 -20.86 10.49
N ASP A 184 -6.30 -21.61 11.40
CA ASP A 184 -6.17 -21.33 12.83
C ASP A 184 -4.79 -21.75 13.39
N SER A 185 -4.17 -22.79 12.84
CA SER A 185 -2.76 -23.09 13.10
C SER A 185 -1.82 -22.14 12.35
N LEU A 186 -2.16 -21.75 11.12
CA LEU A 186 -1.37 -20.84 10.30
C LEU A 186 -1.08 -19.51 10.99
N VAL A 187 -2.02 -18.97 11.77
CA VAL A 187 -1.84 -17.68 12.46
C VAL A 187 -0.66 -17.71 13.45
N GLU A 188 -0.31 -18.87 13.99
CA GLU A 188 0.78 -19.07 14.95
C GLU A 188 2.07 -19.64 14.30
N GLU A 189 2.05 -19.98 13.01
CA GLU A 189 3.26 -20.44 12.28
C GLU A 189 4.36 -19.35 12.25
N ASP A 190 5.63 -19.77 12.23
CA ASP A 190 6.76 -18.88 11.99
C ASP A 190 7.28 -19.02 10.55
N PHE A 191 7.45 -17.88 9.90
CA PHE A 191 7.97 -17.76 8.53
C PHE A 191 9.30 -16.99 8.45
N GLY A 192 9.74 -16.37 9.56
CA GLY A 192 10.86 -15.44 9.61
C GLY A 192 10.60 -14.08 8.95
N ASP A 193 11.60 -13.21 9.07
CA ASP A 193 11.45 -11.75 8.86
C ASP A 193 11.83 -11.29 7.44
N ASP A 194 12.19 -12.21 6.54
CA ASP A 194 12.66 -11.92 5.17
C ASP A 194 11.71 -11.04 4.33
N LEU A 195 10.42 -11.03 4.69
CA LEU A 195 9.35 -10.43 3.91
C LEU A 195 8.72 -9.19 4.57
N GLU A 196 9.22 -8.73 5.73
CA GLU A 196 8.71 -7.52 6.40
C GLU A 196 8.80 -6.26 5.52
N LYS A 197 9.87 -6.14 4.73
CA LYS A 197 10.04 -5.04 3.77
C LYS A 197 9.09 -5.13 2.57
N VAL A 198 8.60 -6.33 2.26
CA VAL A 198 7.65 -6.58 1.16
C VAL A 198 6.23 -6.22 1.59
N VAL A 199 5.84 -6.57 2.82
CA VAL A 199 4.52 -6.23 3.37
C VAL A 199 4.62 -5.88 4.84
N PHE A 200 4.14 -4.70 5.19
CA PHE A 200 4.06 -4.20 6.55
C PHE A 200 2.79 -3.36 6.76
N ASN A 201 2.34 -3.22 8.00
CA ASN A 201 1.26 -2.31 8.38
C ASN A 201 1.87 -1.08 9.05
N HIS A 202 1.51 0.13 8.62
CA HIS A 202 2.06 1.37 9.18
C HIS A 202 1.10 2.54 9.09
N GLY A 203 0.71 3.10 10.23
CA GLY A 203 -0.19 4.26 10.29
C GLY A 203 -1.64 3.95 9.88
N PHE A 204 -2.44 5.02 9.84
CA PHE A 204 -3.88 4.97 9.59
C PHE A 204 -4.28 6.03 8.55
N ASP A 205 -5.31 5.74 7.76
CA ASP A 205 -5.93 6.76 6.90
C ASP A 205 -6.82 7.71 7.73
N LYS A 206 -7.32 8.79 7.10
CA LYS A 206 -8.16 9.81 7.76
C LYS A 206 -9.56 9.29 8.18
N GLU A 207 -9.92 8.09 7.77
CA GLU A 207 -11.16 7.40 8.14
C GLU A 207 -10.90 6.35 9.25
N GLY A 208 -9.64 6.21 9.69
CA GLY A 208 -9.20 5.31 10.77
C GLY A 208 -8.78 3.91 10.29
N HIS A 209 -8.78 3.63 8.98
CA HIS A 209 -8.39 2.33 8.45
C HIS A 209 -6.88 2.09 8.64
N PRO A 210 -6.45 0.94 9.19
CA PRO A 210 -5.04 0.58 9.21
C PRO A 210 -4.51 0.44 7.78
N ILE A 211 -3.31 0.98 7.56
CA ILE A 211 -2.68 0.98 6.23
C ILE A 211 -1.75 -0.22 6.08
N CYS A 212 -1.97 -1.00 5.03
CA CYS A 212 -1.15 -2.13 4.61
C CYS A 212 -0.33 -1.75 3.37
N TYR A 213 1.00 -1.70 3.50
CA TYR A 213 1.94 -1.46 2.41
C TYR A 213 2.33 -2.76 1.71
N ASN A 214 2.50 -2.70 0.39
CA ASN A 214 2.87 -3.83 -0.46
C ASN A 214 3.94 -3.35 -1.45
N VAL A 215 5.21 -3.65 -1.18
CA VAL A 215 6.38 -3.11 -1.89
C VAL A 215 6.90 -4.12 -2.89
N TYR A 216 6.37 -4.10 -4.11
CA TYR A 216 6.72 -5.07 -5.15
C TYR A 216 8.16 -4.92 -5.67
N GLY A 217 8.79 -3.75 -5.45
CA GLY A 217 10.18 -3.47 -5.81
C GLY A 217 11.20 -4.37 -5.10
N GLU A 218 10.90 -4.86 -3.90
CA GLU A 218 11.81 -5.76 -3.15
C GLU A 218 12.10 -7.06 -3.92
N PHE A 219 11.15 -7.52 -4.74
CA PHE A 219 11.33 -8.68 -5.63
C PHE A 219 12.24 -8.42 -6.85
N GLN A 220 12.95 -7.29 -6.90
CA GLN A 220 14.16 -7.14 -7.71
C GLN A 220 15.38 -7.85 -7.10
N ASN A 221 15.44 -7.99 -5.77
CA ASN A 221 16.47 -8.79 -5.12
C ASN A 221 16.38 -10.24 -5.64
N LYS A 222 17.46 -10.71 -6.28
CA LYS A 222 17.49 -12.02 -6.94
C LYS A 222 17.37 -13.16 -5.93
N ASP A 223 18.03 -13.02 -4.79
CA ASP A 223 18.10 -14.06 -3.76
C ASP A 223 16.74 -14.18 -3.07
N LEU A 224 16.11 -13.05 -2.72
CA LEU A 224 14.74 -13.02 -2.20
C LEU A 224 13.75 -13.59 -3.24
N TYR A 225 13.86 -13.18 -4.51
CA TYR A 225 12.98 -13.69 -5.57
C TYR A 225 13.10 -15.21 -5.73
N GLN A 226 14.33 -15.76 -5.76
CA GLN A 226 14.55 -17.20 -5.86
C GLN A 226 14.09 -17.94 -4.60
N LYS A 227 14.35 -17.39 -3.40
CA LYS A 227 13.87 -17.93 -2.11
C LYS A 227 12.34 -17.93 -1.98
N THR A 228 11.64 -17.08 -2.75
CA THR A 228 10.19 -16.91 -2.69
C THR A 228 9.43 -17.62 -3.81
N PHE A 229 9.99 -17.72 -5.03
CA PHE A 229 9.21 -18.11 -6.21
C PHE A 229 9.78 -19.24 -7.09
N SER A 230 10.99 -19.78 -6.83
CA SER A 230 11.66 -20.69 -7.77
C SER A 230 10.94 -22.04 -8.02
N ASP A 231 10.08 -22.46 -7.10
CA ASP A 231 9.38 -23.74 -7.13
C ASP A 231 8.01 -23.63 -6.45
N ASP A 232 7.16 -24.64 -6.63
CA ASP A 232 5.79 -24.62 -6.10
C ASP A 232 5.72 -24.62 -4.58
N GLU A 233 6.69 -25.23 -3.90
CA GLU A 233 6.74 -25.25 -2.44
C GLU A 233 7.00 -23.85 -1.88
N LYS A 234 7.98 -23.10 -2.42
CA LYS A 234 8.23 -21.71 -2.03
C LYS A 234 7.08 -20.79 -2.40
N ARG A 235 6.47 -20.96 -3.58
CA ARG A 235 5.25 -20.22 -3.99
C ARG A 235 4.11 -20.45 -2.99
N LEU A 236 3.90 -21.70 -2.57
CA LEU A 236 2.90 -22.04 -1.55
C LEU A 236 3.26 -21.48 -0.17
N LYS A 237 4.54 -21.53 0.24
CA LYS A 237 5.03 -20.94 1.50
C LYS A 237 4.78 -19.42 1.52
N PHE A 238 5.09 -18.72 0.43
CA PHE A 238 4.80 -17.30 0.28
C PHE A 238 3.29 -17.01 0.36
N LEU A 239 2.46 -17.84 -0.29
CA LEU A 239 1.01 -17.71 -0.22
C LEU A 239 0.50 -17.92 1.22
N ARG A 240 0.97 -18.96 1.92
CA ARG A 240 0.64 -19.20 3.35
C ARG A 240 1.03 -17.99 4.22
N TRP A 241 2.26 -17.50 4.11
CA TRP A 241 2.72 -16.30 4.81
C TRP A 241 1.85 -15.08 4.51
N ARG A 242 1.52 -14.82 3.24
CA ARG A 242 0.70 -13.66 2.85
C ARG A 242 -0.71 -13.76 3.45
N ILE A 243 -1.28 -14.96 3.48
CA ILE A 243 -2.57 -15.22 4.11
C ILE A 243 -2.48 -15.08 5.64
N GLN A 244 -1.41 -15.57 6.27
CA GLN A 244 -1.15 -15.34 7.69
C GLN A 244 -1.10 -13.84 8.03
N PHE A 245 -0.34 -13.05 7.26
CA PHE A 245 -0.22 -11.61 7.47
C PHE A 245 -1.60 -10.93 7.41
N LEU A 246 -2.43 -11.29 6.43
CA LEU A 246 -3.78 -10.77 6.29
C LEU A 246 -4.68 -11.21 7.46
N GLU A 247 -4.65 -12.49 7.84
CA GLU A 247 -5.40 -13.05 8.97
C GLU A 247 -5.03 -12.41 10.31
N ARG A 248 -3.74 -12.14 10.56
CA ARG A 248 -3.22 -11.39 11.72
C ARG A 248 -3.67 -9.92 11.68
N SER A 249 -3.75 -9.32 10.49
CA SER A 249 -4.21 -7.93 10.31
C SER A 249 -5.72 -7.81 10.53
N ILE A 250 -6.52 -8.74 9.99
CA ILE A 250 -7.98 -8.74 10.11
C ILE A 250 -8.43 -8.94 11.56
N ARG A 251 -7.76 -9.80 12.35
CA ARG A 251 -8.06 -9.99 13.79
C ARG A 251 -7.89 -8.72 14.64
N LYS A 252 -7.21 -7.69 14.14
CA LYS A 252 -7.05 -6.39 14.81
C LYS A 252 -8.13 -5.36 14.45
N LEU A 253 -9.04 -5.71 13.53
CA LEU A 253 -10.11 -4.82 13.07
C LEU A 253 -11.32 -4.83 14.03
N ASP A 254 -12.07 -3.73 14.04
CA ASP A 254 -13.28 -3.59 14.86
C ASP A 254 -14.53 -3.95 14.04
N PHE A 255 -15.05 -5.16 14.30
CA PHE A 255 -16.27 -5.68 13.70
C PHE A 255 -17.56 -5.23 14.39
N ARG A 256 -17.52 -4.31 15.38
CA ARG A 256 -18.76 -3.71 15.93
C ARG A 256 -19.43 -2.84 14.86
N SER A 257 -20.73 -2.57 15.02
CA SER A 257 -21.46 -1.73 14.07
C SER A 257 -20.88 -0.31 14.03
N GLY A 258 -20.52 0.17 12.84
CA GLY A 258 -19.78 1.42 12.66
C GLY A 258 -18.27 1.36 12.96
N GLY A 259 -17.73 0.21 13.37
CA GLY A 259 -16.30 -0.02 13.59
C GLY A 259 -15.50 -0.13 12.30
N VAL A 260 -14.19 0.13 12.41
CA VAL A 260 -13.21 0.02 11.32
C VAL A 260 -12.94 -1.46 11.03
N ASN A 261 -13.64 -2.00 10.02
CA ASN A 261 -13.61 -3.42 9.63
C ASN A 261 -12.94 -3.65 8.25
N THR A 262 -12.18 -2.69 7.77
CA THR A 262 -11.56 -2.64 6.43
C THR A 262 -10.14 -2.10 6.50
N ILE A 263 -9.32 -2.44 5.51
CA ILE A 263 -7.89 -2.11 5.39
C ILE A 263 -7.70 -1.15 4.22
N PHE A 264 -6.87 -0.13 4.41
CA PHE A 264 -6.40 0.73 3.33
C PHE A 264 -5.12 0.16 2.74
N GLN A 265 -5.07 -0.13 1.44
CA GLN A 265 -3.91 -0.75 0.82
C GLN A 265 -3.10 0.24 0.00
N ILE A 266 -1.80 0.34 0.29
CA ILE A 266 -0.83 1.04 -0.56
C ILE A 266 0.02 -0.01 -1.27
N ASN A 267 0.13 0.13 -2.59
CA ASN A 267 0.82 -0.79 -3.47
C ASN A 267 1.93 -0.01 -4.17
N ASP A 268 3.17 -0.19 -3.72
CA ASP A 268 4.32 0.47 -4.34
C ASP A 268 4.79 -0.33 -5.55
N LEU A 269 4.60 0.28 -6.72
CA LEU A 269 5.00 -0.27 -8.01
C LEU A 269 6.36 0.27 -8.49
N LYS A 270 7.05 1.08 -7.67
CA LYS A 270 8.44 1.46 -7.93
C LYS A 270 9.25 0.20 -8.10
N ASN A 271 9.99 0.12 -9.21
CA ASN A 271 10.85 -1.02 -9.51
C ASN A 271 10.12 -2.39 -9.56
N ALA A 272 8.78 -2.42 -9.60
CA ALA A 272 8.02 -3.67 -9.65
C ALA A 272 8.46 -4.52 -10.86
N PRO A 273 8.64 -5.85 -10.69
CA PRO A 273 9.04 -6.72 -11.78
C PRO A 273 8.10 -6.62 -12.97
N GLY A 274 8.66 -6.39 -14.16
CA GLY A 274 7.90 -6.29 -15.39
C GLY A 274 7.24 -7.61 -15.84
N PRO A 275 6.43 -7.58 -16.91
CA PRO A 275 5.58 -8.70 -17.33
C PRO A 275 6.33 -10.01 -17.67
N GLY A 276 7.66 -9.95 -17.87
CA GLY A 276 8.49 -11.13 -18.11
C GLY A 276 8.66 -12.09 -16.92
N LYS A 277 8.38 -11.67 -15.67
CA LYS A 277 8.46 -12.57 -14.50
C LYS A 277 7.20 -13.44 -14.35
N ARG A 278 7.07 -14.46 -15.20
CA ARG A 278 5.90 -15.37 -15.28
C ARG A 278 5.52 -16.01 -13.94
N GLU A 279 6.48 -16.44 -13.12
CA GLU A 279 6.20 -17.14 -11.85
C GLU A 279 5.54 -16.23 -10.82
N LEU A 280 6.07 -15.01 -10.64
CA LEU A 280 5.44 -13.99 -9.79
C LEU A 280 4.02 -13.67 -10.27
N ARG A 281 3.80 -13.60 -11.60
CA ARG A 281 2.46 -13.39 -12.17
C ARG A 281 1.50 -14.54 -11.83
N LEU A 282 1.97 -15.79 -11.87
CA LEU A 282 1.18 -16.97 -11.48
C LEU A 282 0.86 -16.96 -9.98
N ALA A 283 1.87 -16.78 -9.12
CA ALA A 283 1.70 -16.72 -7.67
C ALA A 283 0.78 -15.56 -7.24
N THR A 284 0.92 -14.38 -7.86
CA THR A 284 0.05 -13.21 -7.61
C THR A 284 -1.38 -13.47 -8.08
N GLY A 285 -1.57 -14.14 -9.23
CA GLY A 285 -2.88 -14.53 -9.74
C GLY A 285 -3.59 -15.52 -8.82
N GLN A 286 -2.89 -16.56 -8.37
CA GLN A 286 -3.41 -17.53 -7.38
C GLN A 286 -3.77 -16.85 -6.06
N ALA A 287 -2.90 -15.98 -5.55
CA ALA A 287 -3.18 -15.21 -4.34
C ALA A 287 -4.41 -14.31 -4.51
N LEU A 288 -4.54 -13.61 -5.65
CA LEU A 288 -5.67 -12.73 -5.92
C LEU A 288 -6.99 -13.49 -6.00
N GLN A 289 -7.02 -14.66 -6.66
CA GLN A 289 -8.21 -15.51 -6.73
C GLN A 289 -8.64 -15.97 -5.33
N LEU A 290 -7.70 -16.53 -4.56
CA LEU A 290 -7.94 -16.99 -3.18
C LEU A 290 -8.47 -15.84 -2.30
N LEU A 291 -7.92 -14.63 -2.44
CA LEU A 291 -8.40 -13.44 -1.74
C LEU A 291 -9.82 -13.02 -2.14
N GLN A 292 -10.17 -13.09 -3.43
CA GLN A 292 -11.53 -12.77 -3.90
C GLN A 292 -12.57 -13.78 -3.41
N ASP A 293 -12.20 -15.06 -3.35
CA ASP A 293 -13.12 -16.14 -2.95
C ASP A 293 -13.35 -16.20 -1.44
N ASN A 294 -12.34 -15.86 -0.62
CA ASN A 294 -12.35 -16.12 0.83
C ASN A 294 -12.29 -14.85 1.70
N TYR A 295 -11.98 -13.67 1.14
CA TYR A 295 -11.81 -12.41 1.89
C TYR A 295 -12.68 -11.29 1.30
N PRO A 296 -14.02 -11.44 1.27
CA PRO A 296 -14.92 -10.44 0.72
C PRO A 296 -14.85 -9.11 1.47
N GLU A 297 -14.86 -8.00 0.73
CA GLU A 297 -15.05 -6.64 1.25
C GLU A 297 -14.16 -6.26 2.46
N PHE A 298 -12.87 -6.63 2.42
CA PHE A 298 -11.85 -6.15 3.37
C PHE A 298 -11.06 -4.93 2.91
N VAL A 299 -11.11 -4.56 1.63
CA VAL A 299 -10.41 -3.39 1.10
C VAL A 299 -11.36 -2.18 1.11
N ALA A 300 -10.98 -1.11 1.81
CA ALA A 300 -11.61 0.20 1.71
C ALA A 300 -11.15 0.92 0.43
N LYS A 301 -9.82 1.07 0.29
CA LYS A 301 -9.18 1.72 -0.85
C LYS A 301 -7.87 1.03 -1.20
N GLN A 302 -7.49 1.07 -2.48
CA GLN A 302 -6.23 0.54 -2.99
C GLN A 302 -5.53 1.60 -3.82
N VAL A 303 -4.44 2.17 -3.28
CA VAL A 303 -3.64 3.21 -3.92
C VAL A 303 -2.37 2.60 -4.50
N PHE A 304 -2.26 2.60 -5.82
CA PHE A 304 -1.07 2.20 -6.57
C PHE A 304 -0.15 3.42 -6.71
N ILE A 305 0.95 3.44 -5.96
CA ILE A 305 1.94 4.51 -5.97
C ILE A 305 3.14 4.14 -6.82
N ASN A 306 3.90 5.16 -7.26
CA ASN A 306 4.99 5.01 -8.23
C ASN A 306 4.60 4.22 -9.49
N ALA A 307 3.32 4.26 -9.87
CA ALA A 307 2.77 3.43 -10.94
C ALA A 307 3.49 3.72 -12.28
N PRO A 308 4.17 2.73 -12.88
CA PRO A 308 4.82 2.92 -14.16
C PRO A 308 3.78 3.01 -15.27
N TRP A 309 4.12 3.70 -16.36
CA TRP A 309 3.19 3.99 -17.46
C TRP A 309 2.53 2.74 -18.07
N TRP A 310 3.27 1.63 -18.14
CA TRP A 310 2.75 0.35 -18.64
C TRP A 310 1.66 -0.25 -17.74
N TYR A 311 1.69 0.00 -16.42
CA TYR A 311 0.68 -0.50 -15.50
C TYR A 311 -0.65 0.22 -15.67
N LEU A 312 -0.62 1.52 -16.03
CA LEU A 312 -1.82 2.28 -16.38
C LEU A 312 -2.45 1.79 -17.69
N ALA A 313 -1.64 1.43 -18.68
CA ALA A 313 -2.10 0.82 -19.93
C ALA A 313 -2.75 -0.55 -19.66
N PHE A 314 -2.08 -1.41 -18.88
CA PHE A 314 -2.61 -2.70 -18.43
C PHE A 314 -3.94 -2.55 -17.66
N TYR A 315 -4.02 -1.65 -16.68
CA TYR A 315 -5.26 -1.38 -15.96
C TYR A 315 -6.39 -0.94 -16.91
N THR A 316 -6.10 -0.03 -17.85
CA THR A 316 -7.10 0.46 -18.81
C THR A 316 -7.70 -0.70 -19.62
N MET A 317 -6.85 -1.64 -20.07
CA MET A 317 -7.23 -2.83 -20.83
C MET A 317 -8.09 -3.82 -20.03
N ILE A 318 -7.76 -4.10 -18.75
CA ILE A 318 -8.54 -5.04 -17.92
C ILE A 318 -9.75 -4.40 -17.23
N SER A 319 -9.80 -3.06 -17.14
CA SER A 319 -10.85 -2.36 -16.41
C SER A 319 -12.27 -2.66 -16.90
N PRO A 320 -12.60 -2.90 -18.19
CA PRO A 320 -13.97 -3.21 -18.61
C PRO A 320 -14.57 -4.42 -17.87
N PHE A 321 -13.74 -5.40 -17.50
CA PHE A 321 -14.16 -6.63 -16.81
C PHE A 321 -14.31 -6.48 -15.29
N MET A 322 -13.94 -5.33 -14.71
CA MET A 322 -14.09 -5.06 -13.28
C MET A 322 -15.45 -4.42 -12.94
N THR A 323 -16.01 -4.80 -11.79
CA THR A 323 -17.22 -4.17 -11.23
C THR A 323 -16.97 -2.69 -10.90
N GLN A 324 -18.03 -1.87 -10.89
CA GLN A 324 -17.92 -0.46 -10.48
C GLN A 324 -17.46 -0.31 -9.02
N ARG A 325 -17.89 -1.22 -8.14
CA ARG A 325 -17.42 -1.32 -6.75
C ARG A 325 -15.89 -1.46 -6.70
N THR A 326 -15.32 -2.42 -7.43
CA THR A 326 -13.86 -2.62 -7.51
C THR A 326 -13.15 -1.40 -8.07
N LYS A 327 -13.62 -0.84 -9.20
CA LYS A 327 -13.04 0.37 -9.83
C LYS A 327 -12.99 1.57 -8.88
N SER A 328 -14.05 1.79 -8.11
CA SER A 328 -14.15 2.94 -7.19
C SER A 328 -13.12 2.92 -6.06
N LYS A 329 -12.64 1.72 -5.69
CA LYS A 329 -11.63 1.54 -4.65
C LYS A 329 -10.22 1.83 -5.17
N PHE A 330 -9.98 1.87 -6.49
CA PHE A 330 -8.65 1.98 -7.08
C PHE A 330 -8.24 3.43 -7.35
N VAL A 331 -7.04 3.80 -6.89
CA VAL A 331 -6.42 5.10 -7.12
C VAL A 331 -5.00 4.90 -7.64
N PHE A 332 -4.59 5.66 -8.64
CA PHE A 332 -3.25 5.53 -9.24
C PHE A 332 -2.46 6.83 -9.13
N ALA A 333 -1.19 6.73 -8.76
CA ALA A 333 -0.27 7.85 -8.68
C ALA A 333 1.07 7.50 -9.34
N SER A 334 1.55 8.38 -10.22
CA SER A 334 2.95 8.35 -10.65
C SER A 334 3.87 8.78 -9.51
N THR A 335 5.17 8.51 -9.62
CA THR A 335 6.17 8.89 -8.61
C THR A 335 6.09 10.37 -8.22
N ALA A 336 6.03 11.27 -9.20
CA ALA A 336 5.94 12.71 -8.96
C ALA A 336 4.62 13.17 -8.30
N ARG A 337 3.58 12.34 -8.30
CA ARG A 337 2.26 12.62 -7.68
C ARG A 337 1.98 11.80 -6.43
N THR A 338 2.87 10.88 -6.07
CA THR A 338 2.65 9.93 -4.97
C THR A 338 2.34 10.63 -3.64
N PRO A 339 3.14 11.60 -3.13
CA PRO A 339 2.83 12.30 -1.88
C PRO A 339 1.51 13.09 -1.95
N GLU A 340 1.29 13.84 -3.04
CA GLU A 340 0.06 14.62 -3.25
C GLU A 340 -1.19 13.75 -3.32
N THR A 341 -1.10 12.53 -3.84
CA THR A 341 -2.22 11.58 -3.88
C THR A 341 -2.44 10.91 -2.52
N LEU A 342 -1.38 10.52 -1.81
CA LEU A 342 -1.50 9.95 -0.46
C LEU A 342 -2.12 10.95 0.52
N PHE A 343 -1.70 12.21 0.50
CA PHE A 343 -2.21 13.25 1.40
C PHE A 343 -3.68 13.63 1.22
N LYS A 344 -4.35 13.13 0.17
CA LYS A 344 -5.81 13.18 0.07
C LYS A 344 -6.46 12.32 1.14
N TYR A 345 -5.95 11.10 1.33
CA TYR A 345 -6.56 10.05 2.15
C TYR A 345 -5.86 9.83 3.50
N VAL A 346 -4.57 10.12 3.61
CA VAL A 346 -3.73 9.83 4.79
C VAL A 346 -3.08 11.13 5.27
N SER A 347 -3.01 11.39 6.58
CA SER A 347 -2.29 12.56 7.09
C SER A 347 -0.76 12.33 7.04
N PRO A 348 0.07 13.36 6.78
CA PRO A 348 1.51 13.17 6.55
C PRO A 348 2.27 12.44 7.66
N GLU A 349 1.87 12.63 8.91
CA GLU A 349 2.40 11.99 10.12
C GLU A 349 2.23 10.46 10.14
N HIS A 350 1.22 9.93 9.44
CA HIS A 350 1.03 8.48 9.24
C HIS A 350 1.72 7.93 7.99
N VAL A 351 2.22 8.79 7.08
CA VAL A 351 2.89 8.35 5.84
C VAL A 351 4.40 8.24 6.07
N PRO A 352 5.04 7.10 5.77
CA PRO A 352 6.49 6.94 5.85
C PRO A 352 7.27 8.00 5.06
N ILE A 353 8.42 8.41 5.58
CA ILE A 353 9.30 9.42 4.95
C ILE A 353 9.62 9.09 3.48
N GLN A 354 9.84 7.82 3.15
CA GLN A 354 10.13 7.36 1.78
C GLN A 354 8.99 7.64 0.77
N TYR A 355 7.75 7.80 1.25
CA TYR A 355 6.57 8.14 0.44
C TYR A 355 6.16 9.61 0.55
N GLY A 356 7.01 10.44 1.17
CA GLY A 356 6.85 11.90 1.23
C GLY A 356 6.29 12.45 2.53
N GLY A 357 5.87 11.60 3.48
CA GLY A 357 5.33 12.02 4.78
C GLY A 357 6.39 12.31 5.85
N LEU A 358 6.00 12.25 7.12
CA LEU A 358 6.86 12.52 8.29
C LEU A 358 7.09 11.29 9.18
N SER A 359 6.43 10.16 8.92
CA SER A 359 6.54 8.98 9.77
C SER A 359 7.89 8.28 9.59
N VAL A 360 8.59 8.05 10.71
CA VAL A 360 9.73 7.15 10.84
C VAL A 360 9.28 5.79 11.38
N ASP A 361 10.13 4.76 11.22
CA ASP A 361 9.92 3.49 11.92
C ASP A 361 10.23 3.68 13.42
N TYR A 362 9.35 3.19 14.29
CA TYR A 362 9.43 3.38 15.74
C TYR A 362 10.73 2.86 16.40
N CYS A 363 11.50 2.05 15.69
CA CYS A 363 12.77 1.49 16.13
C CYS A 363 13.91 2.51 16.15
N ASP A 364 13.81 3.62 15.41
CA ASP A 364 14.79 4.70 15.41
C ASP A 364 14.58 5.64 16.62
N CYS A 365 15.04 5.17 17.79
CA CYS A 365 15.48 5.97 18.94
C CYS A 365 14.75 7.31 19.19
N ASN A 366 13.46 7.23 19.54
CA ASN A 366 12.66 8.33 20.09
C ASN A 366 12.61 9.61 19.21
N PRO A 367 11.89 9.59 18.07
CA PRO A 367 11.55 10.83 17.39
C PRO A 367 10.75 11.72 18.35
N GLU A 368 11.10 13.01 18.42
CA GLU A 368 10.41 13.98 19.28
C GLU A 368 8.93 14.16 18.91
N PHE A 369 8.54 13.68 17.72
CA PHE A 369 7.18 13.64 17.21
C PHE A 369 6.75 12.19 16.86
N THR A 370 5.54 11.84 17.29
CA THR A 370 4.88 10.55 17.09
C THR A 370 3.82 10.65 15.99
N ILE A 371 3.09 9.58 15.66
CA ILE A 371 1.94 9.70 14.73
C ILE A 371 0.76 10.49 15.31
N ASP A 372 0.71 10.69 16.62
CA ASP A 372 -0.33 11.45 17.31
C ASP A 372 -0.11 12.97 17.24
N ASP A 373 1.05 13.40 16.73
CA ASP A 373 1.43 14.80 16.58
C ASP A 373 1.10 15.32 15.16
N PRO A 374 0.00 16.08 14.99
CA PRO A 374 -0.58 16.36 13.67
C PRO A 374 0.28 17.30 12.82
N ALA A 375 0.34 17.03 11.51
CA ALA A 375 1.12 17.83 10.58
C ALA A 375 0.30 18.82 9.75
N SER A 376 0.82 20.04 9.60
CA SER A 376 0.29 21.06 8.71
C SER A 376 0.91 20.96 7.32
N VAL A 377 0.07 21.06 6.28
CA VAL A 377 0.48 21.00 4.87
C VAL A 377 0.24 22.34 4.18
N VAL A 378 1.28 22.90 3.56
CA VAL A 378 1.24 24.19 2.86
C VAL A 378 1.77 24.05 1.43
N THR A 379 1.03 24.56 0.45
CA THR A 379 1.51 24.62 -0.94
C THR A 379 2.36 25.87 -1.16
N VAL A 380 3.64 25.66 -1.49
CA VAL A 380 4.56 26.73 -1.89
C VAL A 380 4.46 26.91 -3.41
N LYS A 381 4.07 28.10 -3.88
CA LYS A 381 3.85 28.37 -5.32
C LYS A 381 5.20 28.45 -6.07
N PRO A 382 5.21 28.23 -7.40
CA PRO A 382 6.39 28.47 -8.23
C PRO A 382 6.92 29.90 -8.08
N ALA A 383 8.24 30.10 -8.11
CA ALA A 383 8.90 31.41 -8.06
C ALA A 383 8.40 32.34 -6.94
N THR A 384 8.14 31.80 -5.73
CA THR A 384 7.67 32.59 -4.58
C THR A 384 8.36 32.18 -3.28
N LYS A 385 8.41 33.13 -2.34
CA LYS A 385 8.68 32.89 -0.93
C LYS A 385 7.36 32.67 -0.19
N GLN A 386 7.29 31.60 0.58
CA GLN A 386 6.21 31.32 1.52
C GLN A 386 6.79 31.30 2.93
N THR A 387 6.30 32.20 3.79
CA THR A 387 6.60 32.18 5.22
C THR A 387 5.40 31.60 5.97
N VAL A 388 5.67 30.73 6.94
CA VAL A 388 4.71 30.30 7.96
C VAL A 388 5.04 31.07 9.23
N GLU A 389 4.06 31.78 9.78
CA GLU A 389 4.21 32.46 11.07
C GLU A 389 3.55 31.63 12.18
N ILE A 390 4.30 31.33 13.25
CA ILE A 390 3.80 30.60 14.41
C ILE A 390 3.97 31.50 15.63
N ILE A 391 2.86 31.98 16.20
CA ILE A 391 2.86 32.85 17.37
C ILE A 391 3.07 31.99 18.62
N VAL A 392 3.99 32.39 19.50
CA VAL A 392 4.29 31.70 20.75
C VAL A 392 3.94 32.58 21.94
N ASN A 393 2.96 32.12 22.72
CA ASN A 393 2.31 32.89 23.79
C ASN A 393 2.82 32.57 25.20
N GLU A 394 3.85 31.74 25.33
CA GLU A 394 4.46 31.37 26.62
C GLU A 394 5.99 31.17 26.50
N LYS A 395 6.66 31.02 27.64
CA LYS A 395 8.10 30.72 27.69
C LYS A 395 8.32 29.21 27.57
N CYS A 396 8.95 28.79 26.48
CA CYS A 396 9.05 27.37 26.13
C CYS A 396 10.41 27.02 25.51
N LEU A 397 10.74 25.73 25.51
CA LEU A 397 11.52 25.15 24.43
C LEU A 397 10.55 24.88 23.27
N PHE A 398 10.62 25.69 22.22
CA PHE A 398 9.83 25.51 21.01
C PHE A 398 10.57 24.56 20.08
N VAL A 399 9.91 23.52 19.60
CA VAL A 399 10.54 22.47 18.78
C VAL A 399 9.69 22.20 17.56
N TRP A 400 10.30 22.05 16.39
CA TRP A 400 9.60 21.76 15.15
C TRP A 400 10.40 20.82 14.28
N GLU A 401 9.65 20.07 13.47
CA GLU A 401 10.21 19.37 12.32
C GLU A 401 9.46 19.78 11.06
N LEU A 402 10.18 19.76 9.92
CA LEU A 402 9.57 20.03 8.63
C LEU A 402 10.29 19.34 7.48
N ARG A 403 9.57 19.27 6.36
CA ARG A 403 10.11 18.94 5.05
C ARG A 403 9.40 19.70 3.95
N VAL A 404 10.01 19.85 2.78
CA VAL A 404 9.27 20.16 1.55
C VAL A 404 9.54 19.04 0.54
N VAL A 405 8.47 18.46 0.02
CA VAL A 405 8.53 17.25 -0.83
C VAL A 405 9.41 17.48 -2.06
N GLY A 406 10.47 16.67 -2.18
CA GLY A 406 11.45 16.71 -3.27
C GLY A 406 12.19 18.06 -3.32
N TRP A 407 13.00 18.35 -2.31
CA TRP A 407 13.63 19.66 -2.11
C TRP A 407 14.43 20.18 -3.31
N ASP A 408 14.10 21.40 -3.74
CA ASP A 408 14.91 22.27 -4.62
C ASP A 408 14.56 23.73 -4.25
N VAL A 409 14.79 24.10 -2.99
CA VAL A 409 14.29 25.34 -2.38
C VAL A 409 15.37 25.93 -1.46
N SER A 410 15.18 27.15 -0.95
CA SER A 410 15.95 27.62 0.21
C SER A 410 15.06 27.65 1.45
N TYR A 411 15.60 27.27 2.61
CA TYR A 411 14.92 27.31 3.90
C TYR A 411 15.67 28.20 4.88
N SER A 412 14.95 29.05 5.61
CA SER A 412 15.44 29.76 6.81
C SER A 412 14.42 29.72 7.95
N ALA A 413 14.91 29.87 9.17
CA ALA A 413 14.10 30.04 10.37
C ALA A 413 14.58 31.24 11.18
N GLU A 414 13.63 32.04 11.64
CA GLU A 414 13.87 33.25 12.42
C GLU A 414 12.90 33.31 13.61
N TYR A 415 13.33 33.93 14.71
CA TYR A 415 12.48 34.28 15.84
C TYR A 415 12.38 35.80 15.94
N VAL A 416 11.15 36.31 16.00
CA VAL A 416 10.87 37.74 16.13
C VAL A 416 10.20 37.97 17.50
N PRO A 417 10.87 38.62 18.45
CA PRO A 417 10.25 39.06 19.70
C PRO A 417 9.06 40.00 19.44
N ASN A 418 8.06 39.98 20.34
CA ASN A 418 6.98 40.97 20.34
C ASN A 418 7.46 42.35 20.84
N ASN A 419 8.61 42.41 21.51
CA ASN A 419 9.23 43.66 21.94
C ASN A 419 9.97 44.31 20.75
N GLU A 420 9.43 45.39 20.21
CA GLU A 420 10.00 46.13 19.07
C GLU A 420 11.42 46.66 19.29
N SER A 421 11.90 46.73 20.54
CA SER A 421 13.29 47.10 20.86
C SER A 421 14.29 45.94 20.76
N HIS A 422 13.83 44.70 20.61
CA HIS A 422 14.67 43.51 20.49
C HIS A 422 14.82 43.08 19.02
N TYR A 423 16.02 42.61 18.67
CA TYR A 423 16.34 42.22 17.29
C TYR A 423 15.80 40.83 16.94
N THR A 424 15.40 40.64 15.69
CA THR A 424 15.12 39.32 15.10
C THR A 424 16.34 38.41 15.25
N VAL A 425 16.14 37.23 15.83
CA VAL A 425 17.15 36.19 15.99
C VAL A 425 17.09 35.25 14.79
N ILE A 426 18.17 35.20 14.00
CA ILE A 426 18.30 34.22 12.90
C ILE A 426 18.67 32.87 13.52
N ILE A 427 17.71 31.95 13.60
CA ILE A 427 17.91 30.59 14.09
C ILE A 427 18.68 29.78 13.03
N GLN A 428 18.19 29.81 11.79
CA GLN A 428 18.76 29.09 10.66
C GLN A 428 18.87 30.05 9.48
N LYS A 429 20.10 30.40 9.09
CA LYS A 429 20.38 31.18 7.87
C LYS A 429 19.86 30.43 6.65
N ALA A 430 19.43 31.18 5.63
CA ALA A 430 18.94 30.64 4.37
C ALA A 430 19.92 29.61 3.76
N LYS A 431 19.56 28.32 3.87
CA LYS A 431 20.29 27.19 3.29
C LYS A 431 19.52 26.68 2.08
N LYS A 432 20.22 26.47 0.95
CA LYS A 432 19.65 25.77 -0.20
C LYS A 432 19.55 24.28 0.14
N MET A 433 18.35 23.73 0.01
CA MET A 433 18.02 22.32 0.23
C MET A 433 17.78 21.64 -1.12
N THR A 434 18.33 20.44 -1.25
CA THR A 434 18.32 19.60 -2.46
C THR A 434 17.64 18.25 -2.18
N GLN A 435 17.40 17.46 -3.25
CA GLN A 435 16.76 16.14 -3.14
C GLN A 435 17.65 15.09 -2.43
N THR A 436 18.94 15.40 -2.22
CA THR A 436 19.92 14.55 -1.53
C THR A 436 20.22 15.00 -0.10
N ASP A 437 19.71 16.15 0.34
CA ASP A 437 19.71 16.52 1.76
C ASP A 437 18.76 15.59 2.55
N GLU A 438 18.91 15.58 3.88
CA GLU A 438 18.02 14.84 4.79
C GLU A 438 16.54 15.11 4.47
N PRO A 439 15.67 14.10 4.41
CA PRO A 439 14.32 14.27 3.89
C PRO A 439 13.37 15.03 4.83
N VAL A 440 13.73 15.14 6.11
CA VAL A 440 13.06 15.86 7.21
C VAL A 440 14.17 16.51 8.04
N ILE A 441 13.95 17.73 8.54
CA ILE A 441 14.86 18.40 9.46
C ILE A 441 14.11 18.81 10.73
N SER A 442 14.77 18.66 11.88
CA SER A 442 14.22 18.97 13.20
C SER A 442 15.11 19.98 13.91
N HIS A 443 14.51 20.98 14.55
CA HIS A 443 15.21 22.08 15.23
C HIS A 443 14.44 22.47 16.49
N SER A 444 15.17 22.98 17.49
CA SER A 444 14.59 23.56 18.70
C SER A 444 15.16 24.95 18.99
N PHE A 445 14.37 25.78 19.66
CA PHE A 445 14.75 27.13 20.04
C PHE A 445 14.14 27.50 21.41
N LYS A 446 14.96 28.04 22.31
CA LYS A 446 14.52 28.43 23.65
C LYS A 446 13.93 29.84 23.61
N ILE A 447 12.63 29.94 23.83
CA ILE A 447 11.85 31.18 23.83
C ILE A 447 11.70 31.65 25.28
N VAL A 448 12.37 32.77 25.60
CA VAL A 448 12.38 33.37 26.95
C VAL A 448 11.46 34.58 27.08
N GLU A 449 10.93 35.08 25.97
CA GLU A 449 9.98 36.18 25.86
C GLU A 449 8.93 35.89 24.77
N LEU A 450 7.82 36.62 24.75
CA LEU A 450 6.76 36.35 23.78
C LEU A 450 7.15 36.84 22.38
N GLY A 451 6.77 36.11 21.34
CA GLY A 451 7.19 36.39 19.97
C GLY A 451 6.56 35.45 18.95
N LYS A 452 7.15 35.40 17.75
CA LYS A 452 6.77 34.46 16.69
C LYS A 452 7.98 33.79 16.04
N ILE A 453 7.80 32.54 15.65
CA ILE A 453 8.73 31.79 14.81
C ILE A 453 8.28 31.96 13.35
N LEU A 454 9.23 32.29 12.47
CA LEU A 454 9.04 32.44 11.04
C LEU A 454 9.79 31.33 10.30
N LEU A 455 9.06 30.43 9.64
CA LEU A 455 9.64 29.37 8.80
C LEU A 455 9.47 29.78 7.33
N THR A 456 10.55 30.17 6.66
CA THR A 456 10.50 30.70 5.29
C THR A 456 11.06 29.70 4.28
N ILE A 457 10.27 29.40 3.26
CA ILE A 457 10.64 28.58 2.10
C ILE A 457 10.65 29.46 0.84
N ASP A 458 11.81 29.60 0.23
CA ASP A 458 11.99 30.22 -1.10
C ASP A 458 11.99 29.14 -2.18
N ASN A 459 10.98 29.13 -3.05
CA ASN A 459 10.89 28.19 -4.16
C ASN A 459 11.25 28.89 -5.49
N PRO A 460 12.51 28.78 -5.95
CA PRO A 460 12.94 29.35 -7.24
C PRO A 460 12.45 28.54 -8.45
N THR A 461 11.81 27.39 -8.25
CA THR A 461 11.44 26.48 -9.35
C THR A 461 10.12 26.86 -10.02
N SER A 462 9.93 26.39 -11.25
CA SER A 462 8.67 26.51 -12.00
C SER A 462 7.57 25.55 -11.54
N LYS A 463 7.82 24.70 -10.54
CA LYS A 463 6.87 23.72 -10.01
C LYS A 463 6.40 24.13 -8.62
N LYS A 464 5.14 23.86 -8.29
CA LYS A 464 4.67 23.96 -6.89
C LYS A 464 5.40 22.93 -6.04
N LYS A 465 5.68 23.27 -4.79
CA LYS A 465 6.28 22.38 -3.79
C LYS A 465 5.32 22.25 -2.60
N THR A 466 5.43 21.18 -1.83
CA THR A 466 4.54 20.89 -0.68
C THR A 466 5.35 20.91 0.60
N LEU A 467 5.20 21.97 1.40
CA LEU A 467 5.76 22.08 2.75
C LEU A 467 4.88 21.29 3.71
N ILE A 468 5.50 20.54 4.59
CA ILE A 468 4.88 19.79 5.67
C ILE A 468 5.66 20.15 6.94
N TYR A 469 4.98 20.55 7.99
CA TYR A 469 5.62 20.91 9.25
C TYR A 469 4.72 20.59 10.45
N ARG A 470 5.33 20.37 11.61
CA ARG A 470 4.66 20.27 12.91
C ARG A 470 5.58 20.78 14.01
N PHE A 471 4.99 21.15 15.14
CA PHE A 471 5.73 21.74 16.25
C PHE A 471 5.13 21.36 17.61
N LYS A 472 5.97 21.41 18.64
CA LYS A 472 5.65 21.27 20.05
C LYS A 472 6.09 22.51 20.81
N VAL A 473 5.32 22.83 21.83
CA VAL A 473 5.60 23.91 22.78
C VAL A 473 5.83 23.22 24.11
N ASN A 474 7.09 23.07 24.51
CA ASN A 474 7.45 22.42 25.77
C ASN A 474 7.70 23.52 26.81
N PRO A 475 6.83 23.73 27.82
CA PRO A 475 7.01 24.80 28.79
C PRO A 475 8.36 24.70 29.51
N LEU A 476 9.00 25.84 29.74
CA LEU A 476 10.19 25.86 30.60
C LEU A 476 9.75 25.65 32.04
N SER A 477 10.29 24.63 32.71
CA SER A 477 10.14 24.47 34.16
C SER A 477 10.63 25.73 34.88
N GLU A 478 9.86 26.21 35.86
CA GLU A 478 10.19 27.37 36.69
C GLU A 478 11.39 27.13 37.62
#